data_AF-A0A7D9DNH7-F1
#
_entry.id   AF-A0A7D9DNH7-F1
#
_cell.length_a   1.000
_cell.length_b   1.000
_cell.length_c   1.000
_cell.angle_alpha   90.00
_cell.angle_beta   90.00
_cell.angle_gamma   90.00
#
_symmetry.space_group_name_H-M   'P 1'
#
loop_
_entity.id
_entity.type
_entity.pdbx_description
1 polymer ?
#
loop_
_entity_poly.entity_id
_entity_poly.type
_entity_poly.pdbx_seq_one_letter_code
_entity_poly.pdbx_strand_id
1 'polypeptide(L)'
;MCSSLTNKTLVKGIKQACPIEQTSCLDGFHSVLNQFSHLQRNVLYMHALAVMHFNQNLSRETRMKNGVEQCNVVYPKFMNGEAVVRKVPVKQNFDYVEDIYHNP
;
A
#
# COMPACT_ATOMS: atom_id res chain seq x y z
N MET A 1 19.21 -27.22 5.90
CA MET A 1 18.27 -26.08 6.08
C MET A 1 18.48 -25.51 7.49
N CYS A 2 18.71 -24.21 7.59
CA CYS A 2 19.22 -23.57 8.81
C CYS A 2 18.22 -23.68 9.98
N SER A 3 18.63 -24.29 11.10
CA SER A 3 17.83 -24.43 12.34
C SER A 3 17.36 -23.09 12.92
N SER A 4 17.98 -21.99 12.51
CA SER A 4 17.52 -20.63 12.84
C SER A 4 16.13 -20.32 12.28
N LEU A 5 15.76 -20.89 11.12
CA LEU A 5 14.45 -20.65 10.47
C LEU A 5 13.29 -21.36 11.19
N THR A 6 13.57 -22.34 12.04
CA THR A 6 12.57 -23.07 12.85
C THR A 6 12.53 -22.62 14.31
N ASN A 7 13.29 -21.58 14.68
CA ASN A 7 13.29 -21.03 16.02
C ASN A 7 11.89 -20.51 16.39
N LYS A 8 11.30 -21.04 17.47
CA LYS A 8 9.93 -20.73 17.88
C LYS A 8 9.71 -19.24 18.16
N THR A 9 10.71 -18.55 18.71
CA THR A 9 10.65 -17.11 18.99
C THR A 9 10.70 -16.31 17.69
N LEU A 10 11.57 -16.67 16.75
CA LEU A 10 11.62 -16.06 15.43
C LEU A 10 10.30 -16.25 14.68
N VAL A 11 9.79 -17.47 14.62
CA VAL A 11 8.51 -17.79 13.97
C VAL A 11 7.35 -17.04 14.63
N LYS A 12 7.34 -16.93 15.96
CA LYS A 12 6.34 -16.15 16.70
C LYS A 12 6.45 -14.66 16.37
N GLY A 13 7.65 -14.11 16.34
CA GLY A 13 7.91 -12.71 15.96
C GLY A 13 7.47 -12.42 14.53
N ILE A 14 7.76 -13.31 13.59
CA ILE A 14 7.29 -13.21 12.19
C ILE A 14 5.76 -13.24 12.14
N LYS A 15 5.10 -14.16 12.85
CA LYS A 15 3.62 -14.23 12.89
C LYS A 15 2.98 -13.00 13.55
N GLN A 16 3.65 -12.38 14.51
CA GLN A 16 3.18 -11.15 15.17
C GLN A 16 3.41 -9.92 14.29
N ALA A 17 4.53 -9.86 13.59
CA ALA A 17 4.86 -8.78 12.66
C ALA A 17 4.11 -8.90 11.32
N CYS A 18 3.72 -10.12 10.95
CA CYS A 18 3.00 -10.45 9.73
C CYS A 18 1.86 -11.40 10.10
N PRO A 19 0.73 -10.88 10.62
CA PRO A 19 -0.51 -11.65 10.63
C PRO A 19 -0.78 -12.08 9.19
N ILE A 20 -1.24 -13.32 9.02
CA ILE A 20 -1.30 -14.07 7.74
C ILE A 20 -2.12 -13.37 6.62
N GLU A 21 -2.69 -12.19 6.89
CA GLU A 21 -3.79 -11.60 6.13
C GLU A 21 -3.61 -10.16 5.63
N GLN A 22 -2.51 -9.45 5.90
CA GLN A 22 -2.38 -8.06 5.39
C GLN A 22 -0.99 -7.70 4.88
N THR A 23 -0.59 -8.24 3.73
CA THR A 23 0.49 -7.65 2.91
C THR A 23 0.00 -6.59 1.95
N SER A 24 -1.32 -6.41 1.77
CA SER A 24 -1.84 -5.53 0.70
C SER A 24 -1.34 -4.08 0.73
N CYS A 25 -1.12 -3.52 1.93
CA CYS A 25 -0.53 -2.19 2.09
C CYS A 25 0.95 -2.18 1.71
N LEU A 26 1.71 -3.21 2.14
CA LEU A 26 3.11 -3.40 1.80
C LEU A 26 3.31 -3.66 0.30
N ASP A 27 2.48 -4.52 -0.30
CA ASP A 27 2.46 -4.80 -1.74
C ASP A 27 2.11 -3.52 -2.54
N GLY A 28 1.15 -2.74 -2.03
CA GLY A 28 0.81 -1.43 -2.59
C GLY A 28 2.00 -0.46 -2.55
N PHE A 29 2.71 -0.38 -1.43
CA PHE A 29 3.89 0.45 -1.30
C PHE A 29 5.03 -0.01 -2.23
N HIS A 30 5.30 -1.31 -2.33
CA HIS A 30 6.26 -1.85 -3.28
C HIS A 30 5.91 -1.51 -4.73
N SER A 31 4.64 -1.54 -5.10
CA SER A 31 4.19 -1.10 -6.42
C SER A 31 4.52 0.38 -6.67
N VAL A 32 4.29 1.25 -5.68
CA VAL A 32 4.64 2.68 -5.77
C VAL A 32 6.16 2.88 -5.88
N LEU A 33 6.97 2.20 -5.06
CA LEU A 33 8.43 2.24 -5.16
C LEU A 33 8.91 1.88 -6.57
N ASN A 34 8.33 0.85 -7.18
CA ASN A 34 8.66 0.45 -8.54
C ASN A 34 8.32 1.52 -9.58
N GLN A 35 7.23 2.29 -9.39
CA GLN A 35 6.90 3.41 -10.28
C GLN A 35 7.99 4.49 -10.26
N PHE A 36 8.57 4.78 -9.09
CA PHE A 36 9.64 5.78 -8.94
C PHE A 36 11.04 5.23 -9.24
N SER A 37 11.20 3.92 -9.45
CA SER A 37 12.51 3.27 -9.62
C SER A 37 13.35 3.79 -10.78
N HIS A 38 12.73 4.41 -11.81
CA HIS A 38 13.43 5.01 -12.93
C HIS A 38 14.19 6.31 -12.57
N LEU A 39 13.97 6.88 -11.38
CA LEU A 39 14.71 8.02 -10.84
C LEU A 39 16.13 7.64 -10.34
N GLN A 40 16.75 6.65 -10.99
CA GLN A 40 17.88 5.79 -10.58
C GLN A 40 19.15 6.49 -10.07
N ARG A 41 19.26 7.82 -10.11
CA ARG A 41 20.46 8.54 -9.66
C ARG A 41 20.55 8.70 -8.14
N ASN A 42 19.44 8.58 -7.41
CA ASN A 42 19.50 8.72 -5.95
C ASN A 42 18.37 7.94 -5.24
N VAL A 43 18.77 6.85 -4.59
CA VAL A 43 17.88 5.96 -3.85
C VAL A 43 17.14 6.69 -2.74
N LEU A 44 17.76 7.67 -2.07
CA LEU A 44 17.14 8.42 -0.98
C LEU A 44 15.98 9.29 -1.49
N TYR A 45 16.20 10.07 -2.56
CA TYR A 45 15.13 10.89 -3.15
C TYR A 45 13.99 10.04 -3.71
N MET A 46 14.31 8.92 -4.34
CA MET A 46 13.32 7.97 -4.85
C MET A 46 12.42 7.42 -3.73
N HIS A 47 13.01 7.00 -2.61
CA HIS A 47 12.25 6.49 -1.47
C HIS A 47 11.42 7.60 -0.81
N ALA A 48 11.97 8.81 -0.65
CA ALA A 48 11.25 9.94 -0.08
C ALA A 48 9.99 10.27 -0.90
N LEU A 49 10.13 10.37 -2.24
CA LEU A 49 9.01 10.63 -3.14
C LEU A 49 7.96 9.51 -3.10
N ALA A 50 8.40 8.25 -3.09
CA ALA A 50 7.50 7.11 -3.01
C ALA A 50 6.71 7.07 -1.70
N VAL A 51 7.37 7.33 -0.55
CA VAL A 51 6.71 7.39 0.76
C VAL A 51 5.69 8.53 0.80
N MET A 52 6.07 9.73 0.35
CA MET A 52 5.15 10.86 0.29
C MET A 52 3.95 10.56 -0.61
N HIS A 53 4.20 10.09 -1.84
CA HIS A 53 3.13 9.74 -2.79
C HIS A 53 2.20 8.67 -2.23
N PHE A 54 2.77 7.62 -1.63
CA PHE A 54 2.01 6.53 -1.04
C PHE A 54 1.12 7.02 0.12
N ASN A 55 1.66 7.80 1.04
CA ASN A 55 0.91 8.32 2.19
C ASN A 55 -0.23 9.23 1.75
N GLN A 56 0.02 10.13 0.80
CA GLN A 56 -1.02 11.01 0.24
C GLN A 56 -2.10 10.22 -0.50
N ASN A 57 -1.72 9.14 -1.19
CA ASN A 57 -2.65 8.31 -1.93
C ASN A 57 -3.32 7.20 -1.10
N LEU A 58 -2.91 6.98 0.16
CA LEU A 58 -3.50 5.99 1.06
C LEU A 58 -4.87 6.46 1.58
N SER A 59 -5.01 7.77 1.83
CA SER A 59 -6.21 8.39 2.40
C SER A 59 -7.16 8.96 1.34
N ARG A 60 -7.13 8.43 0.11
CA ARG A 60 -8.00 8.92 -0.98
C ARG A 60 -9.46 8.66 -0.70
N GLU A 61 -10.27 9.64 -1.06
CA GLU A 61 -11.72 9.56 -0.98
C GLU A 61 -12.29 8.44 -1.86
N THR A 62 -13.46 7.95 -1.46
CA THR A 62 -14.22 6.98 -2.25
C THR A 62 -14.73 7.65 -3.52
N ARG A 63 -14.60 6.96 -4.65
CA ARG A 63 -15.18 7.38 -5.92
C ARG A 63 -16.71 7.38 -5.81
N MET A 64 -17.34 8.48 -6.23
CA MET A 64 -18.79 8.62 -6.30
C MET A 64 -19.30 8.43 -7.73
N LYS A 65 -20.48 7.82 -7.90
CA LYS A 65 -21.24 7.79 -9.16
C LYS A 65 -22.70 8.06 -8.87
N ASN A 66 -23.23 9.13 -9.46
CA ASN A 66 -24.60 9.60 -9.24
C ASN A 66 -24.93 9.81 -7.74
N GLY A 67 -23.95 10.29 -6.96
CA GLY A 67 -24.10 10.50 -5.52
C GLY A 67 -23.96 9.24 -4.65
N VAL A 68 -23.61 8.08 -5.24
CA VAL A 68 -23.43 6.82 -4.51
C VAL A 68 -21.95 6.41 -4.50
N GLU A 69 -21.45 6.02 -3.31
CA GLU A 69 -20.10 5.46 -3.15
C GLU A 69 -19.93 4.19 -3.98
N GLN A 70 -18.82 4.10 -4.71
CA GLN A 70 -18.48 2.89 -5.44
C GLN A 70 -17.74 1.89 -4.56
N CYS A 71 -18.18 0.65 -4.63
CA CYS A 71 -17.56 -0.49 -3.98
C CYS A 71 -17.30 -1.60 -5.00
N ASN A 72 -16.26 -2.39 -4.75
CA ASN A 72 -15.95 -3.61 -5.50
C ASN A 72 -15.99 -4.81 -4.56
N VAL A 73 -16.48 -5.93 -5.04
CA VAL A 73 -16.42 -7.21 -4.33
C VAL A 73 -15.12 -7.90 -4.70
N VAL A 74 -14.29 -8.20 -3.71
CA VAL A 74 -13.02 -8.90 -3.88
C VAL A 74 -13.10 -10.23 -3.14
N TYR A 75 -12.45 -11.25 -3.68
CA TYR A 75 -12.38 -12.59 -3.10
C TYR A 75 -10.91 -12.87 -2.71
N PRO A 76 -10.46 -12.45 -1.52
CA PRO A 76 -9.06 -12.59 -1.14
C PRO A 76 -8.73 -14.06 -0.88
N LYS A 77 -7.61 -14.52 -1.43
CA LYS A 77 -7.15 -15.92 -1.27
C LYS A 77 -6.93 -16.31 0.19
N PHE A 78 -6.51 -15.36 1.03
CA PHE A 78 -6.26 -15.61 2.45
C PHE A 78 -7.54 -15.82 3.26
N MET A 79 -8.68 -15.26 2.82
CA MET A 79 -10.00 -15.50 3.42
C MET A 79 -10.67 -16.76 2.84
N ASN A 80 -9.91 -17.74 2.35
CA ASN A 80 -10.45 -18.93 1.67
C ASN A 80 -11.45 -18.62 0.52
N GLY A 81 -11.32 -17.45 -0.10
CA GLY A 81 -12.23 -17.00 -1.16
C GLY A 81 -13.56 -16.45 -0.65
N GLU A 82 -13.69 -16.07 0.62
CA GLU A 82 -14.84 -15.28 1.09
C GLU A 82 -14.87 -13.89 0.46
N ALA A 83 -16.08 -13.38 0.22
CA ALA A 83 -16.30 -12.08 -0.40
C ALA A 83 -16.08 -10.94 0.60
N VAL A 84 -15.29 -9.94 0.20
CA VAL A 84 -15.09 -8.70 0.96
C VAL A 84 -15.45 -7.51 0.08
N VAL A 85 -16.28 -6.61 0.61
CA VAL A 85 -16.60 -5.34 -0.04
C VAL A 85 -15.48 -4.34 0.24
N ARG A 86 -14.89 -3.77 -0.81
CA ARG A 86 -13.86 -2.72 -0.71
C ARG A 86 -14.33 -1.45 -1.41
N LYS A 87 -14.16 -0.30 -0.76
CA LYS A 87 -14.39 1.01 -1.37
C LYS A 87 -13.41 1.22 -2.52
N VAL A 88 -13.90 1.76 -3.63
CA VAL A 88 -13.08 2.09 -4.80
C VAL A 88 -12.59 3.52 -4.64
N PRO A 89 -11.29 3.77 -4.39
CA PRO A 89 -10.80 5.15 -4.28
C PRO A 89 -10.88 5.89 -5.62
N VAL A 90 -10.89 7.22 -5.57
CA VAL A 90 -10.69 8.08 -6.74
C VAL A 90 -9.35 7.76 -7.43
N LYS A 91 -9.15 8.20 -8.67
CA LYS A 91 -7.87 7.97 -9.39
C LYS A 91 -6.72 8.58 -8.59
N GLN A 92 -5.55 7.94 -8.62
CA GLN A 92 -4.34 8.53 -8.02
C GLN A 92 -4.03 9.88 -8.67
N ASN A 93 -3.56 10.84 -7.87
CA ASN A 93 -3.23 12.19 -8.31
C ASN A 93 -1.93 12.68 -7.65
N PHE A 94 -1.52 13.88 -8.04
CA PHE A 94 -0.30 14.55 -7.58
C PHE A 94 -0.63 15.94 -7.01
N ASP A 95 -1.87 16.16 -6.57
CA ASP A 95 -2.34 17.49 -6.16
C ASP A 95 -1.53 18.04 -4.97
N TYR A 96 -1.06 17.13 -4.10
CA TYR A 96 -0.15 17.43 -2.99
C TYR A 96 1.20 18.06 -3.43
N VAL A 97 1.59 17.93 -4.70
CA VAL A 97 2.82 18.54 -5.22
C VAL A 97 2.69 20.06 -5.21
N GLU A 98 1.55 20.58 -5.64
CA GLU A 98 1.28 22.02 -5.62
C GLU A 98 1.27 22.55 -4.19
N ASP A 99 0.67 21.82 -3.25
CA ASP A 99 0.65 22.20 -1.83
C ASP A 99 2.07 22.32 -1.25
N ILE A 100 2.97 21.40 -1.61
CA ILE A 100 4.38 21.43 -1.18
C ILE A 100 5.12 22.65 -1.75
N TYR A 101 4.88 23.01 -3.01
CA TYR A 101 5.55 24.16 -3.64
C TYR A 101 5.03 25.51 -3.14
N HIS A 102 3.75 25.60 -2.78
CA HIS A 102 3.11 26.84 -2.34
C HIS A 102 3.14 27.04 -0.81
N ASN A 103 3.42 26.00 -0.03
CA ASN A 103 3.52 26.07 1.43
C ASN A 103 4.74 25.26 1.93
N PRO A 104 5.97 25.74 1.66
CA PRO A 104 7.22 25.04 1.99
C PRO A 104 7.51 24.94 3.50
#